data_AF-A0A914RRF8-F1
#
_entry.id   AF-A0A914RRF8-F1
#
_cell.length_a   1.000
_cell.length_b   1.000
_cell.length_c   1.000
_cell.angle_alpha   90.00
_cell.angle_beta   90.00
_cell.angle_gamma   90.00
#
_symmetry.space_group_name_H-M   'P 1'
#
loop_
_entity.id
_entity.type
_entity.pdbx_description
1 polymer ?
#
loop_
_entity_poly.entity_id
_entity_poly.type
_entity_poly.pdbx_seq_one_letter_code
_entity_poly.pdbx_strand_id
1 'polypeptide(L)'
;LRSICFHICFDAGEALNGLCVNKEAIARQDTQESGVYDSSFAFSEDSTPCPALRWQSLRLAEECSSKNCGAEFATRGERRLHCYRCGKIHCRRCITITPDERERICNSCAAANA
;
A
#
# COMPACT_ATOMS: atom_id res chain seq x y z
N LEU A 1 2.71 -16.90 2.99
CA LEU A 1 2.54 -15.54 3.55
C LEU A 1 2.04 -14.63 2.44
N ARG A 2 0.72 -14.52 2.25
CA ARG A 2 0.13 -13.70 1.18
C ARG A 2 0.31 -12.23 1.55
N SER A 3 0.86 -11.48 0.59
CA SER A 3 1.00 -10.04 0.63
C SER A 3 -0.39 -9.42 0.85
N ILE A 4 -0.61 -8.86 2.04
CA ILE A 4 -1.81 -8.09 2.33
C ILE A 4 -1.64 -6.78 1.58
N CYS A 5 -2.29 -6.68 0.42
CA CYS A 5 -2.42 -5.43 -0.31
C CYS A 5 -3.31 -4.51 0.53
N PHE A 6 -2.72 -3.68 1.38
CA PHE A 6 -3.43 -2.60 2.06
C PHE A 6 -3.79 -1.53 1.03
N HIS A 7 -4.93 -1.74 0.37
CA HIS A 7 -5.70 -0.70 -0.27
C HIS A 7 -6.23 0.20 0.86
N ILE A 8 -5.44 1.18 1.29
CA ILE A 8 -5.95 2.23 2.20
C ILE A 8 -6.77 3.17 1.32
N CYS A 9 -8.07 2.92 1.28
CA CYS A 9 -9.05 3.81 0.70
C CYS A 9 -9.05 5.15 1.44
N PHE A 10 -9.21 6.18 0.63
CA PHE A 10 -9.36 7.58 0.95
C PHE A 10 -10.59 7.80 1.86
N ASP A 11 -10.40 8.33 3.08
CA ASP A 11 -11.50 8.79 3.95
C ASP A 11 -12.27 9.91 3.24
N ALA A 12 -13.47 9.58 2.75
CA ALA A 12 -14.56 10.52 2.53
C ALA A 12 -15.40 10.52 3.81
N GLY A 13 -15.42 11.66 4.49
CA GLY A 13 -16.23 11.83 5.69
C GLY A 13 -17.71 11.88 5.34
N GLU A 14 -18.49 10.99 5.94
CA GLU A 14 -19.90 11.21 6.22
C GLU A 14 -20.29 10.46 7.49
N ALA A 15 -20.83 11.21 8.45
CA ALA A 15 -21.27 10.70 9.73
C ALA A 15 -22.59 9.94 9.55
N LEU A 16 -22.64 8.65 9.91
CA LEU A 16 -23.90 7.98 10.19
C LEU A 16 -23.84 7.20 11.49
N ASN A 17 -24.85 7.51 12.30
CA ASN A 17 -25.13 7.05 13.64
C ASN A 17 -25.23 5.52 13.75
N GLY A 18 -24.98 5.04 14.97
CA GLY A 18 -24.96 3.64 15.33
C GLY A 18 -26.27 2.87 15.13
N LEU A 19 -26.15 1.55 15.19
CA LEU A 19 -26.86 0.65 16.10
C LEU A 19 -26.39 -0.78 15.82
N CYS A 20 -25.79 -1.38 16.84
CA CYS A 20 -25.35 -2.76 16.86
C CYS A 20 -26.46 -3.65 17.46
N VAL A 21 -27.40 -4.15 16.65
CA VAL A 21 -28.18 -5.36 16.97
C VAL A 21 -28.67 -5.97 15.65
N ASN A 22 -28.21 -7.17 15.30
CA ASN A 22 -29.08 -8.30 14.99
C ASN A 22 -28.27 -9.61 14.97
N LYS A 23 -28.83 -10.58 15.67
CA LYS A 23 -28.24 -11.86 16.06
C LYS A 23 -28.74 -12.91 15.08
N GLU A 24 -27.97 -13.21 14.05
CA GLU A 24 -28.19 -14.39 13.19
C GLU A 24 -26.92 -15.23 13.21
N ALA A 25 -27.01 -16.39 13.86
CA ALA A 25 -25.93 -17.36 13.94
C ALA A 25 -25.75 -18.01 12.56
N ILE A 26 -24.75 -17.56 11.81
CA ILE A 26 -24.33 -18.20 10.57
C ILE A 26 -23.77 -19.59 10.93
N ALA A 27 -24.50 -20.65 10.59
CA ALA A 27 -24.02 -22.02 10.71
C ALA A 27 -22.85 -22.23 9.73
N ARG A 28 -21.72 -22.73 10.22
CA ARG A 28 -20.56 -23.07 9.37
C ARG A 28 -20.97 -24.21 8.46
N GLN A 29 -21.05 -23.97 7.15
CA GLN A 29 -21.10 -25.04 6.16
C GLN A 29 -19.69 -25.61 6.00
N ASP A 30 -19.57 -26.93 6.12
CA ASP A 30 -18.34 -27.67 5.88
C ASP A 30 -18.21 -27.86 4.35
N THR A 31 -17.47 -26.96 3.70
CA THR A 31 -17.19 -27.08 2.26
C THR A 31 -16.07 -28.09 2.08
N GLN A 32 -16.37 -29.24 1.49
CA GLN A 32 -15.41 -30.25 1.06
C GLN A 32 -14.42 -29.62 0.06
N GLU A 33 -13.16 -29.45 0.48
CA GLU A 33 -12.06 -28.94 -0.33
C GLU A 33 -11.76 -29.92 -1.47
N SER A 34 -12.20 -29.60 -2.69
CA SER A 34 -11.79 -30.32 -3.91
C SER A 34 -10.43 -29.76 -4.37
N GLY A 35 -9.34 -30.31 -3.82
CA GLY A 35 -7.98 -29.91 -4.17
C GLY A 35 -7.54 -30.49 -5.52
N VAL A 36 -7.71 -29.75 -6.61
CA VAL A 36 -6.92 -29.96 -7.83
C VAL A 36 -5.66 -29.10 -7.70
N TYR A 37 -4.58 -29.70 -7.20
CA TYR A 37 -3.26 -29.06 -7.19
C TYR A 37 -2.66 -29.17 -8.60
N ASP A 38 -2.75 -28.10 -9.37
CA ASP A 38 -2.05 -28.00 -10.65
C ASP A 38 -0.59 -27.62 -10.42
N SER A 39 0.31 -28.60 -10.58
CA SER A 39 1.76 -28.44 -10.44
C SER A 39 2.40 -27.64 -11.59
N SER A 40 1.61 -27.17 -12.56
CA SER A 40 2.10 -26.40 -13.72
C SER A 40 2.51 -24.96 -13.38
N PHE A 41 2.19 -24.44 -12.19
CA PHE A 41 2.72 -23.18 -11.68
C PHE A 41 4.19 -23.33 -11.22
N ALA A 42 5.06 -23.74 -12.14
CA ALA A 42 6.49 -23.65 -11.93
C ALA A 42 6.84 -22.16 -11.76
N PHE A 43 7.30 -21.80 -10.57
CA PHE A 43 7.90 -20.51 -10.31
C PHE A 43 9.00 -20.28 -11.36
N SER A 44 8.92 -19.18 -12.10
CA SER A 44 10.01 -18.78 -12.98
C SER A 44 11.23 -18.47 -12.10
N GLU A 45 12.26 -19.30 -12.19
CA GLU A 45 13.58 -19.05 -11.60
C GLU A 45 14.29 -17.91 -12.37
N ASP A 46 13.80 -16.68 -12.22
CA ASP A 46 14.64 -15.52 -12.47
C ASP A 46 15.43 -15.24 -11.19
N SER A 47 16.56 -15.94 -11.08
CA SER A 47 17.46 -15.96 -9.92
C SER A 47 18.34 -14.71 -9.83
N THR A 48 17.99 -13.62 -10.50
CA THR A 48 18.66 -12.34 -10.32
C THR A 48 18.24 -11.81 -8.94
N PRO A 49 19.15 -11.61 -7.97
CA PRO A 49 18.80 -11.00 -6.70
C PRO A 49 18.55 -9.51 -6.96
N CYS A 50 17.36 -9.19 -7.49
CA CYS A 50 16.83 -7.85 -7.42
C CYS A 50 16.71 -7.55 -5.93
N PRO A 51 17.47 -6.57 -5.39
CA PRO A 51 17.37 -6.25 -3.97
C PRO A 51 15.91 -5.91 -3.70
N ALA A 52 15.28 -6.68 -2.82
CA ALA A 52 13.88 -6.48 -2.48
C ALA A 52 13.68 -5.03 -2.05
N LEU A 53 12.66 -4.37 -2.61
CA LEU A 53 12.33 -3.00 -2.27
C LEU A 53 12.13 -2.88 -0.75
N ARG A 54 12.94 -2.02 -0.12
CA ARG A 54 12.86 -1.79 1.32
C ARG A 54 11.86 -0.67 1.64
N TRP A 55 10.70 -1.04 2.17
CA TRP A 55 9.68 -0.10 2.60
C TRP A 55 10.05 0.56 3.94
N GLN A 56 9.98 1.90 3.97
CA GLN A 56 10.18 2.67 5.19
C GLN A 56 8.98 2.53 6.13
N SER A 57 9.23 2.41 7.43
CA SER A 57 8.16 2.37 8.44
C SER A 57 7.45 3.72 8.56
N LEU A 58 6.11 3.71 8.58
CA LEU A 58 5.29 4.90 8.84
C LEU A 58 5.56 5.51 10.22
N ARG A 59 5.98 4.70 11.21
CA ARG A 59 6.22 5.16 12.57
C ARG A 59 7.48 6.02 12.70
N LEU A 60 8.49 5.77 11.86
CA LEU A 60 9.80 6.43 11.92
C LEU A 60 9.90 7.60 10.92
N ALA A 61 8.88 7.82 10.10
CA ALA A 61 8.85 8.93 9.15
C ALA A 61 8.24 10.17 9.83
N GLU A 62 9.12 10.98 10.39
CA GLU A 62 8.77 12.28 10.99
C GLU A 62 8.72 13.40 9.96
N GLU A 63 9.42 13.25 8.83
CA GLU A 63 9.47 14.23 7.74
C GLU A 63 9.42 13.61 6.34
N CYS A 64 9.02 14.42 5.36
CA CYS A 64 8.99 14.05 3.95
C CYS A 64 10.40 13.74 3.45
N SER A 65 10.60 12.56 2.83
CA SER A 65 11.90 12.11 2.33
C SER A 65 12.44 12.91 1.12
N SER A 66 11.74 13.96 0.68
CA SER A 66 12.22 14.84 -0.40
C SER A 66 13.14 15.91 0.18
N LYS A 67 14.38 15.95 -0.31
CA LYS A 67 15.47 16.82 0.19
C LYS A 67 15.11 18.30 0.31
N ASN A 68 14.21 18.79 -0.54
CA ASN A 68 13.87 20.21 -0.66
C ASN A 68 12.46 20.53 -0.12
N CYS A 69 11.79 19.55 0.48
CA CYS A 69 10.41 19.73 0.93
C CYS A 69 10.32 20.21 2.38
N GLY A 70 11.07 19.59 3.29
CA GLY A 70 11.08 19.94 4.72
C GLY A 70 9.71 19.82 5.41
N ALA A 71 8.75 19.10 4.82
CA ALA A 71 7.43 18.93 5.41
C ALA A 71 7.49 17.92 6.54
N GLU A 72 7.18 18.37 7.75
CA GLU A 72 7.02 17.50 8.91
C GLU A 72 5.68 16.76 8.83
N PHE A 73 5.60 15.60 9.46
CA PHE A 73 4.38 14.82 9.64
C PHE A 73 3.90 14.90 11.09
N ALA A 74 3.88 16.12 11.63
CA ALA A 74 3.59 16.41 13.03
C ALA A 74 2.09 16.32 13.34
N THR A 75 1.23 16.61 12.36
CA THR A 75 -0.22 16.63 12.55
C THR A 75 -0.91 15.39 11.96
N ARG A 76 -2.02 14.96 12.57
CA ARG A 76 -2.82 13.82 12.10
C ARG A 76 -3.40 14.05 10.68
N GLY A 77 -3.46 15.29 10.21
CA GLY A 77 -3.94 15.65 8.88
C GLY A 77 -2.93 15.41 7.76
N GLU A 78 -1.64 15.34 8.07
CA GLU A 78 -0.58 15.16 7.07
C GLU A 78 -0.39 13.70 6.72
N ARG A 79 -0.90 13.31 5.55
CA ARG A 79 -0.81 11.93 5.05
C ARG A 79 0.63 11.57 4.68
N ARG A 80 1.11 10.45 5.24
CA ARG A 80 2.37 9.79 4.91
C ARG A 80 2.15 8.81 3.75
N LEU A 81 2.81 9.04 2.61
CA LEU A 81 2.59 8.27 1.39
C LEU A 81 3.88 7.61 0.91
N HIS A 82 3.88 6.29 0.73
CA HIS A 82 5.05 5.61 0.17
C HIS A 82 5.12 5.72 -1.36
N CYS A 83 6.34 5.88 -1.88
CA CYS A 83 6.67 5.71 -3.30
C CYS A 83 6.82 4.21 -3.64
N TYR A 84 6.15 3.72 -4.69
CA TYR A 84 6.26 2.32 -5.12
C TYR A 84 7.63 1.92 -5.66
N ARG A 85 8.47 2.89 -6.06
CA ARG A 85 9.78 2.60 -6.66
C ARG A 85 10.94 2.60 -5.66
N CYS A 86 10.90 3.47 -4.66
CA CYS A 86 12.00 3.61 -3.69
C CYS A 86 11.60 3.26 -2.25
N GLY A 87 10.32 3.02 -1.97
CA GLY A 87 9.83 2.59 -0.66
C GLY A 87 9.86 3.67 0.42
N LYS A 88 10.34 4.89 0.11
CA LYS A 88 10.41 6.03 1.04
C LYS A 88 9.07 6.74 1.17
N ILE A 89 8.88 7.42 2.30
CA ILE A 89 7.66 8.15 2.64
C ILE A 89 7.79 9.62 2.25
N HIS A 90 6.79 10.13 1.56
CA HIS A 90 6.69 11.49 1.06
C HIS A 90 5.32 12.10 1.41
N CYS A 91 5.25 13.43 1.42
CA CYS A 91 3.98 14.15 1.56
C CYS A 91 3.21 14.18 0.22
N ARG A 92 1.95 14.63 0.28
CA ARG A 92 1.08 14.74 -0.91
C ARG A 92 1.67 15.61 -2.04
N ARG A 93 2.48 16.62 -1.71
CA ARG A 93 3.11 17.52 -2.70
C ARG A 93 4.28 16.88 -3.46
N CYS A 94 4.86 15.81 -2.91
CA CYS A 94 6.06 15.16 -3.46
C CYS A 94 5.77 13.79 -4.08
N ILE A 95 4.49 13.41 -4.17
CA ILE A 95 4.02 12.19 -4.83
C ILE A 95 3.18 12.60 -6.04
N THR A 96 3.48 11.98 -7.18
CA THR A 96 2.64 12.01 -8.37
C THR A 96 2.07 10.61 -8.63
N ILE A 97 0.94 10.56 -9.33
CA ILE A 97 0.43 9.32 -9.91
C ILE A 97 0.99 9.22 -11.33
N THR A 98 1.39 8.04 -11.78
CA THR A 98 1.83 7.82 -13.15
C THR A 98 0.71 8.13 -14.15
N PRO A 99 1.03 8.47 -15.42
CA PRO A 99 0.01 8.75 -16.44
C PRO A 99 -0.98 7.59 -16.64
N ASP A 100 -0.51 6.36 -16.46
CA ASP A 100 -1.34 5.14 -16.55
C ASP A 100 -2.24 4.94 -15.31
N GLU A 101 -2.23 5.87 -14.36
CA GLU A 101 -2.96 5.86 -13.08
C GLU A 101 -2.64 4.66 -12.16
N ARG A 102 -1.64 3.85 -12.50
CA ARG A 102 -1.31 2.60 -11.80
C ARG A 102 -0.50 2.80 -10.53
N GLU A 103 0.45 3.73 -10.51
CA GLU A 103 1.45 3.80 -9.46
C GLU A 103 1.60 5.21 -8.89
N ARG A 104 1.65 5.30 -7.55
CA ARG A 104 2.08 6.53 -6.88
C ARG A 104 3.60 6.52 -6.68
N ILE A 105 4.29 7.48 -7.27
CA ILE A 105 5.76 7.58 -7.24
C ILE A 105 6.19 8.98 -6.80
N CYS A 106 7.37 9.10 -6.18
CA CYS A 106 7.89 10.41 -5.80
C CYS A 106 8.45 11.17 -7.00
N ASN A 107 8.52 12.49 -6.90
CA ASN A 107 8.98 13.37 -7.99
C ASN A 107 10.39 12.98 -8.50
N SER A 108 11.28 12.54 -7.62
CA SER A 108 12.62 12.08 -8.01
C SER A 108 12.59 10.80 -8.83
N CYS A 109 11.73 9.83 -8.48
CA CYS A 109 11.56 8.60 -9.25
C CYS A 109 10.83 8.84 -10.57
N ALA A 110 9.90 9.80 -10.61
CA ALA A 110 9.24 10.23 -11.83
C ALA A 110 10.25 10.86 -12.81
N ALA A 111 11.10 11.77 -12.33
CA ALA A 111 12.12 12.42 -13.15
C ALA A 111 13.20 11.47 -13.68
N ALA A 112 13.55 10.43 -12.91
CA ALA A 112 14.56 9.45 -13.33
C ALA A 112 14.09 8.51 -14.46
N ASN A 113 12.80 8.55 -14.83
CA ASN A 113 12.20 7.73 -15.88
C ASN A 113 11.47 8.58 -16.93
N ALA A 114 11.74 9.89 -16.95
CA ALA A 114 11.23 10.83 -17.94
C ALA A 114 12.20 10.95 -19.13
#